data_AF-A0A959L6Q8-F1
#
_entry.id   AF-A0A959L6Q8-F1
#
_cell.length_a   1.000
_cell.length_b   1.000
_cell.length_c   1.000
_cell.angle_alpha   90.00
_cell.angle_beta   90.00
_cell.angle_gamma   90.00
#
_symmetry.space_group_name_H-M   'P 1'
#
loop_
_entity.id
_entity.type
_entity.pdbx_description
1 polymer ?
#
loop_
_entity_poly.entity_id
_entity_poly.type
_entity_poly.pdbx_seq_one_letter_code
_entity_poly.pdbx_strand_id
1 'polypeptide(L)'
;MKLAKQWLQNAREVMDKLENTQMENITNAAKIMADSIECGRWVHTFGCGHSTLPIEEMYPRIGGFVGFHPIIELPLSYFTHIVGDMGVHQFIFLERVEGYGDQIMK
;
A
#
# COMPACT_ATOMS: atom_id res chain seq x y z
N MET A 1 -23.18 -4.26 -25.87
CA MET A 1 -21.76 -4.66 -25.70
C MET A 1 -21.69 -5.75 -24.63
N LYS A 2 -20.87 -6.81 -24.77
CA LYS A 2 -20.75 -7.85 -23.72
C LYS A 2 -20.12 -7.24 -22.45
N LEU A 3 -20.66 -7.53 -21.27
CA LEU A 3 -20.19 -6.96 -19.98
C LEU A 3 -18.69 -7.15 -19.75
N ALA A 4 -18.12 -8.31 -20.11
CA ALA A 4 -16.69 -8.55 -20.00
C ALA A 4 -15.84 -7.58 -20.84
N LYS A 5 -16.32 -7.18 -22.03
CA LYS A 5 -15.64 -6.18 -22.86
C LYS A 5 -15.75 -4.77 -22.26
N GLN A 6 -16.89 -4.45 -21.64
CA GLN A 6 -17.06 -3.19 -20.93
C GLN A 6 -16.10 -3.09 -19.74
N TRP A 7 -15.99 -4.15 -18.94
CA TRP A 7 -15.08 -4.18 -17.81
C TRP A 7 -13.62 -3.99 -18.24
N LEU A 8 -13.18 -4.69 -19.29
CA LEU A 8 -11.84 -4.52 -19.85
C LEU A 8 -11.60 -3.10 -20.39
N GLN A 9 -12.61 -2.50 -21.01
CA GLN A 9 -12.54 -1.13 -21.49
C GLN A 9 -12.36 -0.14 -20.34
N ASN A 10 -13.15 -0.28 -19.27
CA ASN A 10 -13.03 0.57 -18.08
C ASN A 10 -11.66 0.43 -17.40
N ALA A 11 -11.10 -0.79 -17.33
CA ALA A 11 -9.78 -1.01 -16.75
C ALA A 11 -8.67 -0.29 -17.56
N ARG A 12 -8.75 -0.35 -18.90
CA ARG A 12 -7.82 0.37 -19.78
C ARG A 12 -7.93 1.88 -19.61
N GLU A 13 -9.14 2.41 -19.54
CA GLU A 13 -9.37 3.85 -19.35
C GLU A 13 -8.77 4.36 -18.02
N VAL A 14 -8.79 3.55 -16.96
CA VAL A 14 -8.09 3.88 -15.71
C VAL A 14 -6.58 3.95 -15.92
N MET A 15 -6.00 2.97 -16.61
CA MET A 15 -4.57 2.95 -16.91
C MET A 15 -4.15 4.13 -17.80
N ASP A 16 -4.91 4.42 -18.85
CA ASP A 16 -4.68 5.55 -19.75
C ASP A 16 -4.72 6.87 -18.97
N LYS A 17 -5.67 7.02 -18.03
CA LYS A 17 -5.76 8.22 -17.19
C LYS A 17 -4.55 8.34 -16.26
N LEU A 18 -4.07 7.24 -15.68
CA LEU A 18 -2.88 7.24 -14.82
C LEU A 18 -1.64 7.66 -15.62
N GLU A 19 -1.43 7.07 -16.79
CA GLU A 19 -0.31 7.41 -17.67
C GLU A 19 -0.33 8.89 -18.08
N ASN A 20 -1.50 9.40 -18.48
CA ASN A 20 -1.62 10.77 -18.97
C ASN A 20 -1.61 11.84 -17.87
N THR A 21 -1.78 11.47 -16.59
CA THR A 21 -1.97 12.48 -15.52
C THR A 21 -1.06 12.32 -14.31
N GLN A 22 -0.46 11.15 -14.07
CA GLN A 22 0.24 10.87 -12.81
C GLN A 22 1.75 10.67 -12.95
N MET A 23 2.33 10.67 -14.16
CA MET A 23 3.76 10.38 -14.35
C MET A 23 4.68 11.38 -13.61
N GLU A 24 4.31 12.66 -13.56
CA GLU A 24 5.06 13.66 -12.80
C GLU A 24 5.00 13.37 -11.29
N ASN A 25 3.81 13.07 -10.76
CA ASN A 25 3.62 12.74 -9.34
C ASN A 25 4.39 11.46 -8.94
N ILE A 26 4.35 10.43 -9.79
CA ILE A 26 5.10 9.18 -9.59
C ILE A 26 6.60 9.46 -9.55
N THR A 27 7.10 10.29 -10.48
CA THR A 27 8.52 10.67 -10.53
C THR A 27 8.93 11.47 -9.28
N ASN A 28 8.08 12.39 -8.83
CA ASN A 28 8.34 13.19 -7.64
C ASN A 28 8.36 12.32 -6.36
N ALA A 29 7.42 11.39 -6.22
CA ALA A 29 7.42 10.42 -5.13
C ALA A 29 8.69 9.54 -5.16
N ALA A 30 9.09 9.05 -6.34
CA ALA A 30 10.30 8.25 -6.51
C ALA A 30 11.56 9.01 -6.09
N LYS A 31 11.66 10.30 -6.42
CA LYS A 31 12.79 11.15 -5.99
C LYS A 31 12.86 11.28 -4.47
N ILE A 32 11.74 11.59 -3.81
CA ILE A 32 11.71 11.70 -2.33
C ILE A 32 12.17 10.40 -1.67
N MET A 33 11.74 9.25 -2.21
CA MET A 33 12.15 7.94 -1.72
C MET A 33 13.64 7.69 -1.95
N ALA A 34 14.15 8.00 -3.15
CA ALA A 34 15.56 7.85 -3.49
C ALA A 34 16.46 8.74 -2.62
N ASP A 35 16.11 10.02 -2.44
CA ASP A 35 16.87 10.98 -1.64
C ASP A 35 16.96 10.54 -0.17
N SER A 36 15.89 9.94 0.37
CA SER A 36 15.88 9.36 1.73
C SER A 36 16.88 8.20 1.83
N ILE A 37 16.83 7.28 0.87
CA ILE A 37 17.69 6.08 0.87
C ILE A 37 19.15 6.45 0.63
N GLU A 38 19.45 7.41 -0.25
CA GLU A 38 20.80 7.91 -0.50
C GLU A 38 21.46 8.44 0.78
N CYS A 39 20.67 9.11 1.63
CA CYS A 39 21.11 9.60 2.93
C CYS A 39 21.18 8.50 4.03
N GLY A 40 21.06 7.22 3.67
CA GLY A 40 21.11 6.09 4.60
C GLY A 40 19.88 5.96 5.50
N ARG A 41 18.73 6.53 5.10
CA ARG A 41 17.46 6.45 5.84
C ARG A 41 16.51 5.45 5.19
N TRP A 42 15.48 5.06 5.94
CA TRP A 42 14.42 4.19 5.45
C TRP A 42 13.33 4.97 4.72
N VAL A 43 12.66 4.29 3.80
CA VAL A 43 11.33 4.63 3.31
C VAL A 43 10.34 3.70 3.98
N HIS A 44 9.62 4.21 4.97
CA HIS A 44 8.56 3.46 5.64
C HIS A 44 7.35 3.33 4.72
N THR A 45 6.85 2.12 4.54
CA THR A 45 5.63 1.85 3.77
C THR A 45 4.59 1.20 4.68
N PHE A 46 3.36 1.69 4.65
CA PHE A 46 2.27 1.24 5.53
C PHE A 46 0.94 1.20 4.78
N GLY A 47 0.12 0.20 5.08
CA GLY A 47 -1.18 -0.01 4.45
C GLY A 47 -2.08 -0.88 5.33
N CYS A 48 -3.39 -0.77 5.12
CA CYS A 48 -4.41 -1.53 5.82
C CYS A 48 -5.23 -2.35 4.82
N GLY A 49 -5.57 -3.59 5.17
CA GLY A 49 -6.29 -4.53 4.32
C GLY A 49 -5.61 -4.72 2.97
N HIS A 50 -6.35 -4.57 1.87
CA HIS A 50 -5.80 -4.74 0.52
C HIS A 50 -4.73 -3.71 0.14
N SER A 51 -4.61 -2.60 0.89
CA SER A 51 -3.52 -1.64 0.68
C SER A 51 -2.16 -2.18 1.16
N THR A 52 -2.08 -3.32 1.83
CA THR A 52 -0.80 -4.00 2.09
C THR A 52 -0.23 -4.66 0.83
N LEU A 53 -1.08 -5.05 -0.13
CA LEU A 53 -0.65 -5.71 -1.37
C LEU A 53 0.44 -4.96 -2.15
N PRO A 54 0.31 -3.65 -2.46
CA PRO A 54 1.39 -2.93 -3.13
C PRO A 54 2.67 -2.85 -2.29
N ILE A 55 2.58 -2.91 -0.96
CA ILE A 55 3.74 -2.88 -0.07
C ILE A 55 4.49 -4.19 -0.11
N GLU A 56 3.75 -5.30 -0.02
CA GLU A 56 4.26 -6.66 -0.19
C GLU A 56 4.88 -6.86 -1.58
N GLU A 57 4.28 -6.25 -2.62
CA GLU A 57 4.84 -6.25 -3.97
C GLU A 57 6.09 -5.38 -4.11
N MET A 58 6.31 -4.39 -3.24
CA MET A 58 7.51 -3.54 -3.28
C MET A 58 8.71 -4.19 -2.58
N TYR A 59 8.53 -4.66 -1.33
CA TYR A 59 9.61 -5.23 -0.53
C TYR A 59 9.05 -6.05 0.65
N PRO A 60 9.67 -7.20 1.03
CA PRO A 60 10.82 -7.84 0.37
C PRO A 60 10.40 -8.65 -0.87
N ARG A 61 11.12 -8.47 -1.98
CA ARG A 61 10.98 -9.29 -3.19
C ARG A 61 12.31 -9.54 -3.88
N ILE A 62 12.39 -10.62 -4.66
CA ILE A 62 13.52 -10.82 -5.57
C ILE A 62 13.50 -9.70 -6.61
N GLY A 63 14.64 -8.99 -6.75
CA GLY A 63 14.75 -7.79 -7.59
C GLY A 63 14.24 -6.50 -6.90
N GLY A 64 13.89 -6.56 -5.62
CA GLY A 64 13.56 -5.38 -4.83
C GLY A 64 14.80 -4.57 -4.46
N PHE A 65 14.61 -3.28 -4.18
CA PHE A 65 15.69 -2.38 -3.78
C PHE A 65 15.77 -2.28 -2.25
N VAL A 66 16.97 -2.33 -1.69
CA VAL A 66 17.19 -2.17 -0.25
C VAL A 66 16.94 -0.71 0.14
N GLY A 67 16.26 -0.48 1.27
CA GLY A 67 15.94 0.86 1.78
C GLY A 67 14.44 1.10 1.99
N PHE A 68 13.59 0.21 1.47
CA PHE A 68 12.18 0.14 1.87
C PHE A 68 12.01 -0.64 3.16
N HIS A 69 11.19 -0.12 4.08
CA HIS A 69 10.85 -0.74 5.35
C HIS A 69 9.32 -0.92 5.44
N PRO A 70 8.82 -2.12 5.08
CA PRO A 70 7.39 -2.42 5.12
C PRO A 70 6.93 -2.61 6.55
N ILE A 71 5.88 -1.88 6.92
CA ILE A 71 5.16 -1.99 8.18
C ILE A 71 3.81 -2.61 7.87
N ILE A 72 3.71 -3.92 8.11
CA ILE A 72 2.50 -4.72 7.86
C ILE A 72 2.06 -5.32 9.20
N GLU A 73 1.14 -4.63 9.86
CA GLU A 73 0.58 -5.08 11.13
C GLU A 73 -0.43 -6.21 10.88
N LEU A 74 -0.21 -7.38 11.50
CA LEU A 74 -1.12 -8.53 11.41
C LEU A 74 -2.60 -8.19 11.66
N PRO A 75 -2.98 -7.42 12.69
CA PRO A 75 -4.39 -7.09 12.91
C PRO A 75 -4.98 -6.12 11.86
N LEU A 76 -4.14 -5.49 11.03
CA LEU A 76 -4.53 -4.60 9.93
C LEU A 76 -4.30 -5.22 8.55
N SER A 77 -3.71 -6.41 8.44
CA SER A 77 -3.56 -7.12 7.16
C SER A 77 -4.48 -8.35 7.08
N TYR A 78 -4.88 -8.88 8.23
CA TYR A 78 -5.70 -10.08 8.32
C TYR A 78 -7.19 -9.73 8.42
N PHE A 79 -7.95 -9.99 7.35
CA PHE A 79 -9.37 -9.62 7.25
C PHE A 79 -10.31 -10.81 6.97
N THR A 80 -9.81 -12.05 7.03
CA THR A 80 -10.60 -13.26 6.74
C THR A 80 -11.35 -13.80 7.96
N HIS A 81 -10.93 -13.46 9.19
CA HIS A 81 -11.71 -13.78 10.39
C HIS A 81 -12.90 -12.85 10.52
N ILE A 82 -14.10 -13.41 10.51
CA ILE A 82 -15.33 -12.63 10.67
C ILE A 82 -15.61 -12.31 12.14
N VAL A 83 -15.35 -13.26 13.04
CA VAL A 83 -15.52 -13.11 14.51
C VAL A 83 -14.32 -13.71 15.25
N GLY A 84 -14.12 -13.32 16.51
CA GLY A 84 -13.00 -13.78 17.33
C GLY A 84 -11.80 -12.83 17.32
N ASP A 85 -10.65 -13.34 17.73
CA ASP A 85 -9.37 -12.64 17.66
C ASP A 85 -8.96 -12.37 16.21
N MET A 86 -8.38 -11.18 15.97
CA MET A 86 -8.08 -10.69 14.61
C MET A 86 -9.32 -10.63 13.70
N GLY A 87 -10.51 -10.56 14.29
CA GLY A 87 -11.77 -10.46 13.56
C GLY A 87 -12.00 -9.08 12.93
N VAL A 88 -12.93 -9.00 11.98
CA VAL A 88 -13.26 -7.77 11.23
C VAL A 88 -13.60 -6.57 12.14
N HIS A 89 -14.18 -6.81 13.32
CA HIS A 89 -14.48 -5.76 14.28
C HIS A 89 -13.23 -5.12 14.89
N GLN A 90 -12.19 -5.92 15.15
CA GLN A 90 -10.91 -5.41 15.66
C GLN A 90 -10.15 -4.67 14.56
N PHE A 91 -10.15 -5.22 13.34
CA PHE A 91 -9.60 -4.59 12.15
C PHE A 91 -10.20 -3.19 11.92
N ILE A 92 -11.53 -3.09 11.83
CA ILE A 92 -12.23 -1.82 11.57
C ILE A 92 -12.03 -0.84 12.74
N PHE A 93 -11.97 -1.35 13.97
CA PHE A 93 -11.67 -0.53 15.13
C PHE A 93 -10.28 0.11 14.98
N LEU A 94 -9.24 -0.70 14.80
CA LEU A 94 -7.86 -0.24 14.69
C LEU A 94 -7.62 0.69 13.49
N GLU A 95 -8.29 0.46 12.36
CA GLU A 95 -8.24 1.36 11.19
C GLU A 95 -8.69 2.79 11.53
N ARG A 96 -9.54 2.94 12.55
CA ARG A 96 -10.13 4.23 12.97
C ARG A 96 -9.49 4.79 14.24
N VAL A 97 -8.52 4.10 14.84
CA VAL A 97 -7.83 4.59 16.03
C VAL A 97 -6.83 5.67 15.63
N GLU A 98 -7.15 6.91 15.96
CA GLU A 98 -6.22 8.03 15.82
C GLU A 98 -4.98 7.84 16.72
N GLY A 99 -3.80 8.16 16.19
CA GLY A 99 -2.52 8.02 16.91
C GLY A 99 -1.96 6.60 16.95
N TYR A 100 -2.58 5.60 16.27
CA TYR A 100 -2.00 4.27 16.19
C TYR A 100 -0.63 4.27 15.48
N GLY A 101 -0.47 5.11 14.45
CA GLY A 101 0.82 5.35 13.79
C GLY A 101 1.90 5.82 14.76
N ASP A 102 1.58 6.66 15.73
CA ASP A 102 2.56 7.10 16.74
C ASP A 102 3.02 5.94 17.63
N GLN A 103 2.18 4.95 17.88
CA GLN A 103 2.58 3.76 18.65
C GLN A 103 3.50 2.83 17.85
N ILE A 104 3.25 2.71 16.55
CA ILE A 104 4.11 1.96 15.63
C ILE A 104 5.52 2.58 15.58
N MET A 105 5.62 3.90 15.66
CA MET A 105 6.87 4.65 15.46
C MET A 105 7.70 4.90 16.75
N LYS A 106 7.26 4.40 17.90
CA LYS A 106 7.99 4.53 19.18
C LYS A 106 9.18 3.58 19.25
#